data_AF-A0A8G2FA94-F1
#
_entry.id   AF-A0A8G2FA94-F1
#
_cell.length_a   1.000
_cell.length_b   1.000
_cell.length_c   1.000
_cell.angle_alpha   90.00
_cell.angle_beta   90.00
_cell.angle_gamma   90.00
#
_symmetry.space_group_name_H-M   'P 1'
#
loop_
_entity.id
_entity.type
_entity.pdbx_description
1 polymer ?
#
loop_
_entity_poly.entity_id
_entity_poly.type
_entity_poly.pdbx_seq_one_letter_code
_entity_poly.pdbx_strand_id
1 'polypeptide(L)'
;MTNIVPFDFGMNTVRTMLRDGDIWFVGKDVCEVLGYSNHRKAIADHCKSATKDGVTIRDSIGREQQPTIIPERDLYRLIFRSRLPEAERFEDWVVSVVLPALRKNGSYTVDTPPTTSTQPETPELPEAALNLKPNVRAQVLNCALQAAKMDGNTPEQIDYYFAKYAAMVGTKPARIPLPTELTKQSPLYEIVKEWINDEGLKPARNMSRKFRVRSMDLYSRFQMWCFNHEIHDVPTQAAWGRQTKKLLPSNKIQFYYYYVEQAEA
;
A
#
# COMPACT_ATOMS: atom_id res chain seq x y z
N MET A 1 10.80 -21.64 6.27
CA MET A 1 9.90 -20.49 6.03
C MET A 1 10.77 -19.30 5.71
N THR A 2 10.76 -18.83 4.46
CA THR A 2 11.59 -17.71 4.00
C THR A 2 10.94 -16.40 4.45
N ASN A 3 11.63 -15.63 5.28
CA ASN A 3 11.11 -14.39 5.86
C ASN A 3 11.40 -13.23 4.88
N ILE A 4 10.35 -12.53 4.47
CA ILE A 4 10.44 -11.41 3.51
C ILE A 4 10.46 -10.13 4.33
N VAL A 5 11.55 -9.36 4.23
CA VAL A 5 11.73 -8.09 4.94
C VAL A 5 11.55 -6.94 3.95
N PRO A 6 10.61 -6.00 4.17
CA PRO A 6 10.52 -4.79 3.37
C PRO A 6 11.73 -3.89 3.63
N PHE A 7 12.36 -3.39 2.57
CA PHE A 7 13.44 -2.40 2.62
C PHE A 7 12.93 -1.09 2.01
N ASP A 8 12.99 0.00 2.76
CA ASP A 8 12.46 1.29 2.31
C ASP A 8 13.53 2.08 1.55
N PHE A 9 13.25 2.40 0.27
CA PHE A 9 14.07 3.29 -0.54
C PHE A 9 13.25 4.56 -0.86
N GLY A 10 13.43 5.60 -0.04
CA GLY A 10 12.65 6.83 -0.15
C GLY A 10 11.16 6.60 0.16
N MET A 11 10.26 6.89 -0.80
CA MET A 11 8.82 6.63 -0.66
C MET A 11 8.37 5.24 -1.14
N ASN A 12 9.29 4.43 -1.67
CA ASN A 12 8.97 3.15 -2.30
C ASN A 12 9.58 1.99 -1.52
N THR A 13 8.74 1.01 -1.17
CA THR A 13 9.18 -0.19 -0.46
C THR A 13 9.61 -1.27 -1.45
N VAL A 14 10.86 -1.73 -1.34
CA VAL A 14 11.39 -2.88 -2.09
C VAL A 14 11.29 -4.12 -1.21
N ARG A 15 10.61 -5.16 -1.68
CA ARG A 15 10.56 -6.43 -0.94
C ARG A 15 11.89 -7.19 -1.09
N THR A 16 12.42 -7.66 0.04
CA THR A 16 13.65 -8.46 0.09
C THR A 16 13.41 -9.79 0.79
N MET A 17 14.24 -10.78 0.52
CA MET A 17 14.19 -12.11 1.16
C MET A 17 15.60 -12.63 1.40
N LEU A 18 15.79 -13.33 2.52
CA LEU A 18 17.05 -13.99 2.85
C LEU A 18 17.07 -15.40 2.24
N ARG A 19 18.11 -15.70 1.46
CA ARG A 19 18.34 -17.02 0.87
C ARG A 19 19.83 -17.35 0.93
N ASP A 20 20.15 -18.47 1.57
CA ASP A 20 21.52 -18.98 1.71
C ASP A 20 22.51 -17.98 2.35
N GLY A 21 22.01 -17.08 3.21
CA GLY A 21 22.79 -16.02 3.84
C GLY A 21 22.87 -14.72 3.04
N ASP A 22 22.46 -14.74 1.78
CA ASP A 22 22.45 -13.58 0.89
C ASP A 22 21.06 -12.93 0.83
N ILE A 23 21.05 -11.61 0.60
CA ILE A 23 19.83 -10.84 0.38
C ILE A 23 19.45 -10.89 -1.10
N TRP A 24 18.19 -11.22 -1.35
CA TRP A 24 17.58 -11.21 -2.67
C TRP A 24 16.45 -10.20 -2.73
N PHE A 25 16.29 -9.56 -3.88
CA PHE A 25 15.36 -8.46 -4.09
C PHE A 25 14.27 -8.87 -5.09
N VAL A 26 13.03 -8.46 -4.86
CA VAL A 26 11.97 -8.63 -5.86
C VAL A 26 12.24 -7.68 -7.03
N GLY A 27 12.59 -8.24 -8.19
CA GLY A 27 13.06 -7.47 -9.34
C GLY A 27 12.00 -6.51 -9.89
N LYS A 28 10.71 -6.83 -9.74
CA LYS A 28 9.62 -5.93 -10.13
C LYS A 28 9.70 -4.60 -9.35
N ASP A 29 9.80 -4.70 -8.03
CA ASP A 29 9.82 -3.54 -7.14
C ASP A 29 11.06 -2.69 -7.41
N VAL A 30 12.22 -3.33 -7.58
CA VAL A 30 13.47 -2.64 -7.95
C VAL A 30 13.32 -1.88 -9.27
N CYS A 31 12.74 -2.51 -10.30
CA CYS A 31 12.52 -1.84 -11.58
C CYS A 31 11.54 -0.68 -11.50
N GLU A 32 10.50 -0.78 -10.67
CA GLU A 32 9.55 0.31 -10.42
C GLU A 32 10.23 1.49 -9.72
N VAL A 33 11.07 1.23 -8.72
CA VAL A 33 11.86 2.26 -8.04
C VAL A 33 12.84 2.95 -8.99
N LEU A 34 13.50 2.17 -9.87
CA LEU A 34 14.50 2.67 -10.81
C LEU A 34 13.91 3.28 -12.09
N GLY A 35 12.57 3.38 -12.19
CA GLY A 35 11.89 4.04 -13.31
C GLY A 35 11.87 3.24 -14.62
N TYR A 36 12.09 1.93 -14.58
CA TYR A 36 12.03 1.09 -15.78
C TYR A 36 10.59 0.85 -16.23
N SER A 37 10.23 1.35 -17.41
CA SER A 37 8.89 1.18 -18.00
C SER A 37 8.52 -0.29 -18.29
N ASN A 38 9.52 -1.12 -18.60
CA ASN A 38 9.33 -2.56 -18.82
C ASN A 38 10.29 -3.39 -17.95
N HIS A 39 9.83 -3.70 -16.74
CA HIS A 39 10.54 -4.52 -15.76
C HIS A 39 11.05 -5.86 -16.33
N ARG A 40 10.23 -6.56 -17.13
CA ARG A 40 10.61 -7.88 -17.69
C ARG A 40 11.78 -7.75 -18.66
N LYS A 41 11.75 -6.73 -19.51
CA LYS A 41 12.84 -6.44 -20.45
C LYS A 41 14.10 -6.00 -19.70
N ALA A 42 13.99 -5.07 -18.75
CA ALA A 42 15.12 -4.60 -17.96
C ALA A 42 15.83 -5.75 -17.20
N ILE A 43 15.05 -6.64 -16.59
CA ILE A 43 15.60 -7.83 -15.91
C ILE A 43 16.26 -8.77 -16.93
N ALA A 44 15.63 -9.05 -18.07
CA ALA A 44 16.21 -9.93 -19.09
C ALA A 44 17.51 -9.36 -19.71
N ASP A 45 17.57 -8.05 -19.94
CA ASP A 45 18.69 -7.39 -20.61
C ASP A 45 19.88 -7.17 -19.66
N HIS A 46 19.64 -7.04 -18.35
CA HIS A 46 20.66 -6.57 -17.40
C HIS A 46 20.97 -7.54 -16.26
N CYS A 47 20.02 -8.38 -15.84
CA CYS A 47 20.21 -9.32 -14.74
C CYS A 47 20.66 -10.68 -15.29
N LYS A 48 21.83 -11.17 -14.82
CA LYS A 48 22.40 -12.44 -15.31
C LYS A 48 21.95 -13.64 -14.48
N SER A 49 21.39 -13.40 -13.30
CA SER A 49 21.10 -14.43 -12.32
C SER A 49 19.75 -14.23 -11.66
N ALA A 50 18.88 -13.50 -12.35
CA ALA A 50 17.48 -13.45 -12.03
C ALA A 50 16.89 -14.86 -12.06
N THR A 51 16.19 -15.24 -10.99
CA THR A 51 15.49 -16.52 -10.90
C THR A 51 14.04 -16.30 -10.49
N LYS A 52 13.17 -17.24 -10.86
CA LYS A 52 11.81 -17.24 -10.35
C LYS A 52 11.83 -17.96 -9.03
N ASP A 53 11.36 -17.30 -7.97
CA ASP A 53 11.21 -18.00 -6.71
C ASP A 53 10.01 -18.96 -6.79
N GLY A 54 10.20 -20.19 -6.34
CA GLY A 54 9.15 -21.21 -6.25
C GLY A 54 8.19 -20.94 -5.08
N VAL A 55 8.55 -20.00 -4.20
CA VAL A 55 7.70 -19.56 -3.09
C VAL A 55 6.65 -18.59 -3.62
N THR A 56 5.39 -19.00 -3.51
CA THR A 56 4.25 -18.20 -3.92
C THR A 56 4.09 -16.99 -3.01
N ILE A 57 4.51 -15.83 -3.50
CA ILE A 57 4.16 -14.57 -2.85
C ILE A 57 2.68 -14.33 -3.11
N ARG A 58 1.93 -14.23 -2.02
CA ARG A 58 0.52 -13.88 -2.05
C ARG A 58 0.43 -12.37 -2.28
N ASP A 59 0.08 -12.00 -3.50
CA ASP A 59 -0.07 -10.59 -3.88
C ASP A 59 -1.18 -9.92 -3.03
N SER A 60 -1.25 -8.59 -3.00
CA SER A 60 -2.25 -7.82 -2.22
C SER A 60 -3.71 -8.20 -2.54
N ILE A 61 -3.91 -8.90 -3.66
CA ILE A 61 -5.19 -9.34 -4.23
C ILE A 61 -5.41 -10.86 -4.00
N GLY A 62 -4.50 -11.54 -3.28
CA GLY A 62 -4.62 -12.94 -2.90
C GLY A 62 -4.22 -13.94 -3.99
N ARG A 63 -3.56 -13.50 -5.08
CA ARG A 63 -3.07 -14.37 -6.14
C ARG A 63 -1.69 -14.89 -5.79
N GLU A 64 -1.50 -16.18 -6.03
CA GLU A 64 -0.21 -16.84 -5.97
C GLU A 64 0.58 -16.48 -7.23
N GLN A 65 1.60 -15.65 -7.07
CA GLN A 65 2.56 -15.37 -8.13
C GLN A 65 3.96 -15.74 -7.69
N GLN A 66 4.71 -16.33 -8.61
CA GLN A 66 6.15 -16.56 -8.47
C GLN A 66 6.86 -15.29 -8.94
N PRO A 67 7.39 -14.48 -8.01
CA PRO A 67 8.09 -13.26 -8.39
C PRO A 67 9.44 -13.62 -8.98
N THR A 68 9.90 -12.81 -9.92
CA THR A 68 11.31 -12.83 -10.31
C THR A 68 12.11 -12.11 -9.23
N ILE A 69 13.06 -12.82 -8.64
CA ILE A 69 13.98 -12.30 -7.64
C ILE A 69 15.37 -12.15 -8.27
N ILE A 70 16.09 -11.13 -7.82
CA ILE A 70 17.43 -10.80 -8.29
C ILE A 70 18.39 -10.74 -7.10
N PRO A 71 19.63 -11.25 -7.23
CA PRO A 71 20.65 -11.08 -6.21
C PRO A 71 21.18 -9.64 -6.21
N GLU A 72 21.87 -9.24 -5.14
CA GLU A 72 22.46 -7.91 -4.98
C GLU A 72 23.37 -7.50 -6.15
N ARG A 73 24.13 -8.44 -6.71
CA ARG A 73 24.96 -8.17 -7.91
C ARG A 73 24.14 -7.65 -9.10
N ASP A 74 22.92 -8.13 -9.29
CA ASP A 74 22.06 -7.75 -10.41
C ASP A 74 21.29 -6.46 -10.09
N LEU A 75 21.04 -6.18 -8.81
CA LEU A 75 20.56 -4.88 -8.35
C LEU A 75 21.53 -3.77 -8.77
N TYR A 76 22.84 -3.91 -8.49
CA TYR A 76 23.83 -2.92 -8.91
C TYR A 76 23.90 -2.73 -10.42
N ARG A 77 23.72 -3.80 -11.21
CA ARG A 77 23.66 -3.71 -12.68
C ARG A 77 22.48 -2.88 -13.17
N LEU A 78 21.34 -2.97 -12.50
CA LEU A 78 20.17 -2.15 -12.81
C LEU A 78 20.40 -0.68 -12.40
N ILE A 79 21.00 -0.44 -11.24
CA ILE A 79 21.28 0.92 -10.77
C ILE A 79 22.20 1.65 -11.77
N PHE A 80 23.31 1.02 -12.18
CA PHE A 80 24.28 1.59 -13.15
C PHE A 80 23.77 1.71 -14.59
N ARG A 81 22.51 1.33 -14.83
CA ARG A 81 21.82 1.46 -16.13
C ARG A 81 20.59 2.34 -16.05
N SER A 82 20.22 2.79 -14.85
CA SER A 82 19.12 3.74 -14.67
C SER A 82 19.58 5.13 -15.10
N ARG A 83 18.62 5.96 -15.54
CA ARG A 83 18.82 7.38 -15.87
C ARG A 83 18.18 8.30 -14.82
N LEU A 84 17.83 7.76 -13.67
CA LEU A 84 17.30 8.55 -12.58
C LEU A 84 18.45 9.32 -11.90
N PRO A 85 18.27 10.61 -11.58
CA PRO A 85 19.29 11.41 -10.91
C PRO A 85 19.79 10.77 -9.60
N GLU A 86 18.92 10.11 -8.85
CA GLU A 86 19.27 9.42 -7.61
C GLU A 86 20.18 8.20 -7.88
N ALA A 87 19.94 7.47 -8.96
CA ALA A 87 20.73 6.32 -9.35
C ALA A 87 22.10 6.75 -9.89
N GLU A 88 22.16 7.81 -10.69
CA GLU A 88 23.42 8.40 -11.19
C GLU A 88 24.28 8.92 -10.03
N ARG A 89 23.69 9.61 -9.04
CA ARG A 89 24.41 10.05 -7.84
C ARG A 89 24.99 8.88 -7.05
N PHE A 90 24.26 7.77 -6.95
CA PHE A 90 24.75 6.57 -6.29
C PHE A 90 25.89 5.93 -7.10
N GLU A 91 25.74 5.80 -8.41
CA GLU A 91 26.79 5.31 -9.31
C GLU A 91 28.06 6.14 -9.18
N ASP A 92 27.95 7.46 -9.31
CA ASP A 92 29.07 8.39 -9.18
C ASP A 92 29.78 8.24 -7.85
N TRP A 93 29.03 8.15 -6.75
CA TRP A 93 29.61 7.94 -5.42
C TRP A 93 30.33 6.59 -5.31
N VAL A 94 29.73 5.51 -5.80
CA VAL A 94 30.36 4.18 -5.78
C VAL A 94 31.65 4.18 -6.60
N VAL A 95 31.63 4.76 -7.80
CA VAL A 95 32.77 4.74 -8.74
C VAL A 95 33.87 5.70 -8.34
N SER A 96 33.54 6.86 -7.76
CA SER A 96 34.53 7.89 -7.39
C SER A 96 35.08 7.71 -5.96
N VAL A 97 34.30 7.14 -5.03
CA VAL A 97 34.68 7.04 -3.62
C VAL A 97 34.89 5.58 -3.21
N VAL A 98 33.87 4.74 -3.36
CA VAL A 98 33.85 3.39 -2.76
C VAL A 98 34.85 2.45 -3.44
N LEU A 99 34.76 2.31 -4.77
CA LEU A 99 35.63 1.40 -5.52
C LEU A 99 37.11 1.82 -5.45
N PRO A 100 37.47 3.12 -5.56
CA PRO A 100 38.85 3.55 -5.36
C PRO A 100 39.37 3.29 -3.94
N ALA A 101 38.54 3.48 -2.91
CA ALA A 101 38.91 3.19 -1.53
C ALA A 101 39.13 1.67 -1.31
N LEU A 102 38.20 0.82 -1.77
CA LEU A 102 38.35 -0.63 -1.72
C LEU A 102 39.62 -1.10 -2.46
N ARG A 103 39.89 -0.56 -3.66
CA ARG A 103 41.09 -0.92 -4.43
C ARG A 103 42.39 -0.50 -3.74
N LYS A 104 42.42 0.68 -3.11
CA LYS A 104 43.63 1.24 -2.49
C LYS A 104 43.90 0.65 -1.10
N ASN A 105 42.85 0.50 -0.29
CA ASN A 105 42.96 0.23 1.14
C ASN A 105 42.51 -1.19 1.50
N GLY A 106 41.89 -1.93 0.57
CA GLY A 106 41.28 -3.24 0.83
C GLY A 106 39.98 -3.16 1.63
N SER A 107 39.57 -1.97 2.07
CA SER A 107 38.36 -1.72 2.86
C SER A 107 37.80 -0.33 2.57
N TYR A 108 36.51 -0.17 2.84
CA TYR A 108 35.83 1.12 2.84
C TYR A 108 35.02 1.19 4.14
N THR A 109 35.42 2.08 5.04
CA THR A 109 34.67 2.41 6.25
C THR A 109 33.91 3.69 6.01
N VAL A 110 32.59 3.63 6.20
CA VAL A 110 31.79 4.85 6.32
C VAL A 110 32.06 5.39 7.71
N ASP A 111 32.75 6.53 7.80
CA ASP A 111 32.82 7.33 9.01
C ASP A 111 31.40 7.85 9.29
N THR A 112 30.59 6.99 9.87
CA THR A 112 29.35 7.42 10.51
C THR A 112 29.85 8.30 11.64
N PRO A 113 29.49 9.60 11.72
CA PRO A 113 29.73 10.33 12.95
C PRO A 113 29.17 9.45 14.06
N PRO A 114 29.85 9.31 15.22
CA PRO A 114 29.32 8.51 16.30
C PRO A 114 27.92 9.04 16.57
N THR A 115 26.93 8.32 16.08
CA THR A 115 25.60 8.38 16.63
C THR A 115 25.87 7.70 17.93
N THR A 116 26.14 8.54 18.94
CA THR A 116 26.37 8.12 20.29
C THR A 116 25.37 7.01 20.53
N SER A 117 25.88 5.81 20.77
CA SER A 117 25.12 4.73 21.38
C SER A 117 24.82 5.11 22.83
N THR A 118 24.34 6.33 23.07
CA THR A 118 23.25 6.53 23.99
C THR A 118 22.10 5.99 23.18
N GLN A 119 21.55 4.84 23.57
CA GLN A 119 20.17 4.54 23.20
C GLN A 119 19.41 5.86 23.42
N PRO A 120 18.94 6.60 22.40
CA PRO A 120 17.84 7.49 22.68
C PRO A 120 16.80 6.51 23.20
N GLU A 121 16.40 6.67 24.46
CA GLU A 121 15.23 6.00 25.02
C GLU A 121 14.23 5.91 23.87
N THR A 122 13.94 4.68 23.41
CA THR A 122 13.06 4.44 22.26
C THR A 122 11.93 5.43 22.41
N PRO A 123 11.78 6.44 21.51
CA PRO A 123 10.72 7.43 21.67
C PRO A 123 9.46 6.62 21.81
N GLU A 124 8.84 6.64 22.99
CA GLU A 124 7.73 5.77 23.29
C GLU A 124 6.68 6.07 22.24
N LEU A 125 6.54 5.17 21.26
CA LEU A 125 5.59 5.36 20.21
C LEU A 125 4.24 5.48 20.90
N PRO A 126 3.45 6.52 20.60
CA PRO A 126 2.15 6.67 21.21
C PRO A 126 1.38 5.36 21.02
N GLU A 127 0.71 4.86 22.06
CA GLU A 127 0.07 3.53 22.06
C GLU A 127 -0.84 3.32 20.83
N ALA A 128 -1.47 4.40 20.36
CA ALA A 128 -2.26 4.42 19.13
C ALA A 128 -1.45 4.07 17.86
N ALA A 129 -0.18 4.47 17.77
CA ALA A 129 0.70 4.19 16.64
C ALA A 129 1.17 2.73 16.59
N LEU A 130 1.24 2.04 17.74
CA LEU A 130 1.56 0.60 17.80
C LEU A 130 0.47 -0.24 17.12
N ASN A 131 -0.78 0.21 17.19
CA ASN A 131 -1.93 -0.48 16.60
C ASN A 131 -2.09 -0.26 15.08
N LEU A 132 -1.31 0.65 14.48
CA LEU A 132 -1.36 0.96 13.05
C LEU A 132 -0.45 0.03 12.24
N LYS A 133 -0.90 -0.35 11.03
CA LYS A 133 -0.06 -1.07 10.06
C LYS A 133 1.15 -0.20 9.65
N PRO A 134 2.31 -0.79 9.32
CA PRO A 134 3.53 -0.05 8.97
C PRO A 134 3.31 1.05 7.91
N ASN A 135 2.62 0.72 6.81
CA ASN A 135 2.37 1.68 5.72
C ASN A 135 1.51 2.88 6.19
N VAL A 136 0.55 2.64 7.07
CA VAL A 136 -0.32 3.70 7.61
C VAL A 136 0.46 4.56 8.58
N ARG A 137 1.34 3.96 9.39
CA ARG A 137 2.24 4.69 10.29
C ARG A 137 3.16 5.65 9.52
N ALA A 138 3.75 5.18 8.42
CA ALA A 138 4.59 6.01 7.55
C ALA A 138 3.82 7.18 6.92
N GLN A 139 2.58 6.94 6.47
CA GLN A 139 1.71 8.00 5.95
C GLN A 139 1.36 9.05 7.03
N VAL A 140 1.00 8.58 8.22
CA VAL A 140 0.68 9.45 9.36
C VAL A 140 1.88 10.29 9.79
N LEU A 141 3.08 9.70 9.81
CA LEU A 141 4.33 10.42 10.10
C LEU A 141 4.61 11.50 9.05
N ASN A 142 4.43 11.20 7.77
CA ASN A 142 4.61 12.19 6.71
C ASN A 142 3.63 13.37 6.86
N CYS A 143 2.36 13.10 7.16
CA CYS A 143 1.39 14.17 7.45
C CYS A 143 1.82 14.99 8.66
N ALA A 144 2.31 14.35 9.73
CA ALA A 144 2.78 15.03 10.93
C ALA A 144 3.99 15.93 10.65
N LEU A 145 4.95 15.47 9.84
CA LEU A 145 6.10 16.26 9.41
C LEU A 145 5.68 17.50 8.61
N GLN A 146 4.67 17.37 7.72
CA GLN A 146 4.19 18.53 6.96
C GLN A 146 3.44 19.53 7.85
N ALA A 147 2.68 19.06 8.85
CA ALA A 147 2.02 19.93 9.81
C ALA A 147 3.04 20.65 10.72
N ALA A 148 4.03 19.92 11.23
CA ALA A 148 5.08 20.48 12.08
C ALA A 148 5.91 21.55 11.34
N LYS A 149 6.13 21.40 10.03
CA LYS A 149 6.79 22.42 9.21
C LYS A 149 6.10 23.77 9.24
N MET A 150 4.78 23.82 9.43
CA MET A 150 4.01 25.06 9.49
C MET A 150 4.17 25.77 10.83
N ASP A 151 4.57 25.06 11.89
CA ASP A 151 4.57 25.57 13.27
C ASP A 151 5.97 25.78 13.87
N GLY A 152 7.04 25.59 13.09
CA GLY A 152 8.42 25.79 13.55
C GLY A 152 9.33 24.57 13.43
N ASN A 153 8.79 23.44 12.95
CA ASN A 153 9.51 22.21 12.62
C ASN A 153 10.40 21.69 13.76
N THR A 154 9.91 21.77 15.00
CA THR A 154 10.62 21.22 16.15
C THR A 154 10.29 19.74 16.36
N PRO A 155 11.20 18.93 16.95
CA PRO A 155 10.93 17.53 17.26
C PRO A 155 9.66 17.33 18.08
N GLU A 156 9.39 18.21 19.06
CA GLU A 156 8.22 18.12 19.93
C GLU A 156 6.91 18.31 19.15
N GLN A 157 6.92 19.16 18.11
CA GLN A 157 5.76 19.38 17.25
C GLN A 157 5.49 18.17 16.35
N ILE A 158 6.55 17.54 15.84
CA ILE A 158 6.45 16.31 15.04
C ILE A 158 5.81 15.22 15.89
N ASP A 159 6.28 15.03 17.12
CA ASP A 159 5.75 14.03 18.05
C ASP A 159 4.28 14.32 18.42
N TYR A 160 3.94 15.57 18.70
CA TYR A 160 2.57 16.00 18.96
C TYR A 160 1.64 15.68 17.79
N TYR A 161 1.99 16.10 16.57
CA TYR A 161 1.18 15.85 15.39
C TYR A 161 1.08 14.37 15.06
N PHE A 162 2.18 13.63 15.23
CA PHE A 162 2.20 12.20 15.00
C PHE A 162 1.28 11.45 15.97
N ALA A 163 1.34 11.75 17.27
CA ALA A 163 0.45 11.17 18.27
C ALA A 163 -1.02 11.50 17.99
N LYS A 164 -1.32 12.77 17.68
CA LYS A 164 -2.68 13.24 17.37
C LYS A 164 -3.27 12.52 16.16
N TYR A 165 -2.50 12.41 15.08
CA TYR A 165 -2.95 11.75 13.85
C TYR A 165 -3.02 10.22 14.02
N ALA A 166 -2.09 9.62 14.75
CA ALA A 166 -2.14 8.19 15.07
C ALA A 166 -3.39 7.85 15.88
N ALA A 167 -3.76 8.67 16.86
CA ALA A 167 -5.00 8.51 17.62
C ALA A 167 -6.25 8.67 16.73
N MET A 168 -6.24 9.67 15.82
CA MET A 168 -7.35 9.90 14.89
C MET A 168 -7.57 8.71 13.93
N VAL A 169 -6.49 8.11 13.42
CA VAL A 169 -6.58 6.97 12.49
C VAL A 169 -6.76 5.65 13.22
N GLY A 170 -6.22 5.52 14.43
CA GLY A 170 -6.30 4.32 15.27
C GLY A 170 -7.64 4.15 15.98
N THR A 171 -8.40 5.24 16.18
CA THR A 171 -9.78 5.16 16.67
C THR A 171 -10.67 4.55 15.60
N LYS A 172 -10.99 3.26 15.74
CA LYS A 172 -12.13 2.69 15.04
C LYS A 172 -13.36 3.46 15.54
N PRO A 173 -14.11 4.18 14.70
CA PRO A 173 -15.36 4.79 15.15
C PRO A 173 -16.21 3.69 15.80
N ALA A 174 -16.81 3.97 16.94
CA ALA A 174 -17.71 3.04 17.62
C ALA A 174 -18.84 2.68 16.64
N ARG A 175 -18.67 1.55 15.94
CA ARG A 175 -19.68 1.05 15.02
C ARG A 175 -20.68 0.30 15.87
N ILE A 176 -21.87 0.86 16.01
CA ILE A 176 -23.02 0.09 16.44
C ILE A 176 -23.17 -1.03 15.40
N PRO A 177 -23.03 -2.31 15.77
CA PRO A 177 -23.30 -3.39 14.82
C PRO A 177 -24.77 -3.30 14.45
N LEU A 178 -25.08 -2.86 13.23
CA LEU A 178 -26.46 -2.88 12.77
C LEU A 178 -26.99 -4.30 12.85
N PRO A 179 -28.26 -4.48 13.30
CA PRO A 179 -28.84 -5.78 13.57
C PRO A 179 -28.55 -6.78 12.44
N THR A 180 -27.96 -7.90 12.82
CA THR A 180 -27.58 -9.00 11.92
C THR A 180 -28.79 -9.65 11.23
N GLU A 181 -30.01 -9.33 11.67
CA GLU A 181 -31.22 -9.76 11.01
C GLU A 181 -31.47 -8.95 9.74
N LEU A 182 -30.91 -9.46 8.64
CA LEU A 182 -31.15 -8.98 7.28
C LEU A 182 -32.56 -9.36 6.78
N THR A 183 -33.62 -8.99 7.48
CA THR A 183 -35.00 -9.15 6.99
C THR A 183 -35.39 -7.99 6.05
N LYS A 184 -36.43 -8.16 5.23
CA LYS A 184 -36.96 -7.09 4.36
C LYS A 184 -37.51 -5.88 5.13
N GLN A 185 -37.68 -6.02 6.44
CA GLN A 185 -38.16 -4.99 7.36
C GLN A 185 -37.00 -4.26 8.07
N SER A 186 -35.75 -4.60 7.75
CA SER A 186 -34.58 -3.95 8.33
C SER A 186 -34.46 -2.50 7.84
N PRO A 187 -34.19 -1.51 8.72
CA PRO A 187 -33.89 -0.14 8.31
C PRO A 187 -32.77 -0.05 7.27
N LEU A 188 -31.79 -0.95 7.33
CA LEU A 188 -30.73 -1.05 6.32
C LEU A 188 -31.23 -1.40 4.92
N TYR A 189 -32.29 -2.19 4.84
CA TYR A 189 -32.84 -2.60 3.56
C TYR A 189 -33.43 -1.38 2.83
N GLU A 190 -34.14 -0.51 3.55
CA GLU A 190 -34.69 0.72 2.97
C GLU A 190 -33.59 1.72 2.61
N ILE A 191 -32.61 1.95 3.50
CA ILE A 191 -31.47 2.85 3.22
C ILE A 191 -30.71 2.42 1.95
N VAL A 192 -30.43 1.12 1.80
CA VAL A 192 -29.73 0.60 0.61
C VAL A 192 -30.62 0.69 -0.64
N LYS A 193 -31.94 0.55 -0.49
CA LYS A 193 -32.91 0.65 -1.58
C LYS A 193 -33.06 2.09 -2.08
N GLU A 194 -33.13 3.06 -1.17
CA GLU A 194 -33.11 4.49 -1.49
C GLU A 194 -31.84 4.88 -2.24
N TRP A 195 -30.67 4.51 -1.70
CA TRP A 195 -29.39 4.76 -2.37
C TRP A 195 -29.31 4.17 -3.78
N ILE A 196 -29.77 2.92 -3.98
CA ILE A 196 -29.80 2.28 -5.31
C ILE A 196 -30.67 3.07 -6.29
N ASN A 197 -31.80 3.62 -5.82
CA ASN A 197 -32.69 4.42 -6.65
C ASN A 197 -32.07 5.77 -7.01
N ASP A 198 -31.44 6.45 -6.04
CA ASP A 198 -30.78 7.75 -6.22
C ASP A 198 -29.58 7.67 -7.17
N GLU A 199 -28.74 6.65 -7.02
CA GLU A 199 -27.64 6.36 -7.95
C GLU A 199 -28.15 5.82 -9.30
N GLY A 200 -29.43 5.48 -9.41
CA GLY A 200 -30.02 4.93 -10.63
C GLY A 200 -29.45 3.57 -11.04
N LEU A 201 -28.98 2.75 -10.09
CA LEU A 201 -28.34 1.48 -10.38
C LEU A 201 -29.36 0.43 -10.86
N LYS A 202 -29.16 -0.08 -12.08
CA LYS A 202 -30.00 -1.15 -12.65
C LYS A 202 -29.19 -2.43 -12.87
N PRO A 203 -29.77 -3.64 -12.65
CA PRO A 203 -29.15 -4.92 -13.02
C PRO A 203 -28.65 -4.90 -14.47
N ALA A 204 -27.35 -5.10 -14.68
CA ALA A 204 -26.82 -5.27 -16.03
C ALA A 204 -27.36 -6.57 -16.65
N ARG A 205 -28.02 -6.48 -17.81
CA ARG A 205 -28.49 -7.68 -18.54
C ARG A 205 -27.34 -8.52 -19.11
N ASN A 206 -26.13 -7.94 -19.23
CA ASN A 206 -24.92 -8.60 -19.71
C ASN A 206 -23.74 -8.30 -18.77
N MET A 207 -22.96 -9.33 -18.43
CA MET A 207 -21.77 -9.23 -17.59
C MET A 207 -20.52 -8.72 -18.35
N SER A 208 -20.71 -7.71 -19.19
CA SER A 208 -19.63 -7.07 -19.94
C SER A 208 -18.69 -6.31 -18.99
N ARG A 209 -17.40 -6.23 -19.36
CA ARG A 209 -16.41 -5.40 -18.63
C ARG A 209 -16.82 -3.93 -18.53
N LYS A 210 -17.63 -3.44 -19.47
CA LYS A 210 -18.15 -2.06 -19.49
C LYS A 210 -18.98 -1.73 -18.25
N PHE A 211 -19.75 -2.70 -17.75
CA PHE A 211 -20.72 -2.49 -16.66
C PHE A 211 -20.18 -2.92 -15.29
N ARG A 212 -18.88 -3.17 -15.18
CA ARG A 212 -18.25 -3.81 -14.01
C ARG A 212 -17.64 -2.79 -13.07
N VAL A 213 -18.15 -2.68 -11.85
CA VAL A 213 -17.63 -1.78 -10.79
C VAL A 213 -17.12 -2.59 -9.60
N ARG A 214 -16.02 -2.18 -8.96
CA ARG A 214 -15.53 -2.90 -7.76
C ARG A 214 -16.48 -2.65 -6.57
N SER A 215 -16.62 -3.67 -5.74
CA SER A 215 -17.42 -3.64 -4.51
C SER A 215 -16.93 -2.56 -3.53
N MET A 216 -15.64 -2.23 -3.57
CA MET A 216 -15.07 -1.18 -2.74
C MET A 216 -15.46 0.20 -3.25
N ASP A 217 -15.41 0.43 -4.56
CA ASP A 217 -15.77 1.71 -5.16
C ASP A 217 -17.27 2.02 -4.95
N LEU A 218 -18.16 1.04 -5.13
CA LEU A 218 -19.59 1.19 -4.84
C LEU A 218 -19.87 1.43 -3.36
N TYR A 219 -19.14 0.75 -2.47
CA TYR A 219 -19.32 0.96 -1.05
C TYR A 219 -18.85 2.36 -0.63
N SER A 220 -17.75 2.87 -1.19
CA SER A 220 -17.32 4.25 -0.96
C SER A 220 -18.36 5.28 -1.41
N ARG A 221 -19.02 5.06 -2.56
CA ARG A 221 -20.14 5.90 -3.01
C ARG A 221 -21.32 5.86 -2.05
N PHE A 222 -21.70 4.67 -1.59
CA PHE A 222 -22.73 4.50 -0.56
C PHE A 222 -22.37 5.23 0.74
N GLN A 223 -21.11 5.13 1.21
CA GLN A 223 -20.67 5.87 2.39
C GLN A 223 -20.79 7.39 2.20
N MET A 224 -20.51 7.88 1.00
CA MET A 224 -20.64 9.31 0.68
C MET A 224 -22.09 9.75 0.59
N TRP A 225 -22.96 8.93 0.01
CA TRP A 225 -24.39 9.20 0.01
C TRP A 225 -24.97 9.22 1.44
N CYS A 226 -24.58 8.27 2.29
CA CYS A 226 -24.97 8.28 3.71
C CYS A 226 -24.52 9.56 4.42
N PHE A 227 -23.29 10.01 4.17
CA PHE A 227 -22.77 11.26 4.73
C PHE A 227 -23.60 12.47 4.30
N ASN A 228 -23.95 12.55 3.01
CA ASN A 228 -24.76 13.64 2.46
C ASN A 228 -26.22 13.65 2.98
N HIS A 229 -26.72 12.51 3.45
CA HIS A 229 -28.07 12.34 4.00
C HIS A 229 -28.08 12.31 5.54
N GLU A 230 -26.98 12.72 6.19
CA GLU A 230 -26.84 12.74 7.66
C GLU A 230 -27.06 11.37 8.32
N ILE A 231 -26.81 10.28 7.59
CA ILE A 231 -26.91 8.91 8.10
C ILE A 231 -25.59 8.56 8.79
N HIS A 232 -25.57 8.67 10.11
CA HIS A 232 -24.38 8.42 10.92
C HIS A 232 -24.06 6.92 11.10
N ASP A 233 -25.09 6.05 11.10
CA ASP A 233 -24.94 4.61 11.31
C ASP A 233 -24.68 3.84 10.01
N VAL A 234 -23.47 4.00 9.47
CA VAL A 234 -23.10 3.37 8.20
C VAL A 234 -22.78 1.88 8.38
N PRO A 235 -23.50 0.95 7.70
CA PRO A 235 -23.26 -0.49 7.81
C PRO A 235 -21.88 -0.89 7.30
N THR A 236 -21.33 -2.00 7.80
CA THR A 236 -20.09 -2.59 7.25
C THR A 236 -20.25 -2.98 5.77
N GLN A 237 -19.17 -2.98 5.00
CA GLN A 237 -19.19 -3.41 3.59
C GLN A 237 -19.79 -4.81 3.39
N ALA A 238 -19.56 -5.72 4.35
CA ALA A 238 -20.13 -7.06 4.34
C ALA A 238 -21.66 -7.06 4.58
N ALA A 239 -22.15 -6.24 5.52
CA ALA A 239 -23.57 -6.10 5.81
C ALA A 239 -24.30 -5.41 4.64
N TRP A 240 -23.78 -4.28 4.16
CA TRP A 240 -24.25 -3.59 2.97
C TRP A 240 -24.30 -4.53 1.77
N GLY A 241 -23.20 -5.21 1.47
CA GLY A 241 -23.10 -6.07 0.28
C GLY A 241 -24.08 -7.25 0.30
N ARG A 242 -24.49 -7.73 1.48
CA ARG A 242 -25.54 -8.75 1.61
C ARG A 242 -26.94 -8.20 1.30
N GLN A 243 -27.25 -6.95 1.69
CA GLN A 243 -28.52 -6.30 1.36
C GLN A 243 -28.58 -5.88 -0.11
N THR A 244 -27.50 -5.30 -0.64
CA THR A 244 -27.40 -4.94 -2.06
C THR A 244 -27.63 -6.16 -2.96
N LYS A 245 -27.15 -7.35 -2.56
CA LYS A 245 -27.38 -8.59 -3.32
C LYS A 245 -28.85 -9.02 -3.36
N LYS A 246 -29.68 -8.64 -2.38
CA LYS A 246 -31.12 -8.94 -2.37
C LYS A 246 -31.90 -7.99 -3.27
N LEU A 247 -31.53 -6.72 -3.29
CA LEU A 247 -32.15 -5.67 -4.11
C LEU A 247 -31.71 -5.75 -5.57
N LEU A 248 -30.49 -6.20 -5.81
CA LEU A 248 -29.92 -6.41 -7.13
C LEU A 248 -29.44 -7.88 -7.26
N PRO A 249 -30.37 -8.84 -7.32
CA PRO A 249 -30.03 -10.25 -7.45
C PRO A 249 -29.42 -10.52 -8.83
N SER A 250 -28.36 -11.31 -8.85
CA SER A 250 -27.65 -11.76 -10.06
C SER A 250 -26.80 -10.70 -10.77
N ASN A 251 -25.70 -10.25 -10.14
CA ASN A 251 -24.54 -9.66 -10.83
C ASN A 251 -23.33 -9.39 -9.91
N LYS A 252 -23.02 -10.27 -8.95
CA LYS A 252 -21.76 -10.19 -8.20
C LYS A 252 -20.89 -11.40 -8.49
N ILE A 253 -19.75 -11.19 -9.15
CA ILE A 253 -18.69 -12.21 -9.30
C ILE A 253 -17.44 -11.70 -8.61
N GLN A 254 -16.95 -12.46 -7.64
CA GLN A 254 -15.80 -12.09 -6.80
C GLN A 254 -16.01 -10.70 -6.16
N PHE A 255 -15.15 -9.73 -6.49
CA PHE A 255 -15.16 -8.38 -5.96
C PHE A 255 -15.92 -7.39 -6.84
N TYR A 256 -16.57 -7.82 -7.91
CA TYR A 256 -17.21 -6.93 -8.86
C TYR A 256 -18.73 -7.07 -8.88
N TYR A 257 -19.39 -5.92 -8.99
CA TYR A 257 -20.81 -5.78 -9.27
C TYR A 257 -21.01 -5.38 -10.74
N TYR A 258 -22.06 -5.88 -11.39
CA TYR A 258 -22.39 -5.55 -12.78
C TYR A 258 -23.73 -4.79 -12.88
N TYR A 259 -23.68 -3.49 -13.13
CA TYR A 259 -24.85 -2.61 -13.17
C TYR A 259 -24.72 -1.55 -14.28
N VAL A 260 -25.86 -1.01 -14.71
CA VAL A 260 -25.94 0.11 -15.67
C VAL A 260 -26.39 1.35 -14.90
N GLU A 261 -25.66 2.45 -15.09
CA GLU A 261 -26.02 3.78 -14.60
C GLU A 261 -27.00 4.43 -15.60
N GLN A 262 -28.00 5.18 -15.13
CA GLN A 262 -29.08 5.70 -15.99
C GLN A 262 -28.62 6.63 -17.14
N ALA A 263 -27.38 7.11 -17.14
CA ALA A 263 -26.86 8.01 -18.17
C ALA A 263 -26.49 7.31 -19.50
N GLU A 264 -26.45 5.98 -19.56
CA GLU A 264 -26.04 5.22 -20.77
C GLU A 264 -27.17 4.42 -21.45
N ALA A 265 -28.44 4.84 -21.30
CA ALA A 265 -29.58 4.22 -21.99
C ALA A 265 -29.70 4.68 -23.45
#